data_AF-A0A976CRR3-F1
#
_entry.id   AF-A0A976CRR3-F1
#
_cell.length_a   1.000
_cell.length_b   1.000
_cell.length_c   1.000
_cell.angle_alpha   90.00
_cell.angle_beta   90.00
_cell.angle_gamma   90.00
#
_symmetry.space_group_name_H-M   'P 1'
#
loop_
_entity.id
_entity.type
_entity.pdbx_description
1 polymer ?
#
loop_
_entity_poly.entity_id
_entity_poly.type
_entity_poly.pdbx_seq_one_letter_code
_entity_poly.pdbx_strand_id
1 'polypeptide(L)'
;VAYLFTNVETNLHSANRAIMQQYAALVTDPELRQTFMDLILSEFERTLQQLSDLFDGGMDVRRPRMIKTLTIRDEPLAVLHQQQVALLGEWREKVHADDHAAADQLLPKLLLSINAIASGLRTTG
;
A
#
# COMPACT_ATOMS: atom_id res chain seq x y z
N VAL A 1 11.85 -12.61 -20.59
CA VAL A 1 10.72 -11.68 -20.79
C VAL A 1 9.49 -12.09 -20.00
N ALA A 2 8.95 -13.32 -20.14
CA ALA A 2 7.77 -13.76 -19.38
C ALA A 2 7.92 -13.67 -17.83
N TYR A 3 9.10 -13.98 -17.29
CA TYR A 3 9.39 -13.87 -15.85
C TYR A 3 9.25 -12.45 -15.31
N LEU A 4 9.72 -11.45 -16.06
CA LEU A 4 9.64 -10.03 -15.68
C LEU A 4 8.17 -9.62 -15.50
N PHE A 5 7.34 -9.86 -16.53
CA PHE A 5 5.93 -9.50 -16.48
C PHE A 5 5.15 -10.27 -15.41
N THR A 6 5.55 -11.51 -15.11
CA THR A 6 4.94 -12.32 -14.05
C THR A 6 5.21 -11.70 -12.66
N ASN A 7 6.41 -11.16 -12.45
CA ASN A 7 6.75 -10.47 -11.21
C ASN A 7 6.03 -9.12 -11.10
N VAL A 8 5.96 -8.36 -12.19
CA VAL A 8 5.19 -7.10 -12.23
C VAL A 8 3.73 -7.35 -11.90
N GLU A 9 3.10 -8.36 -12.51
CA GLU A 9 1.72 -8.75 -12.20
C GLU A 9 1.54 -9.14 -10.72
N THR A 10 2.48 -9.92 -10.17
CA THR A 10 2.43 -10.34 -8.76
C THR A 10 2.56 -9.14 -7.80
N ASN A 11 3.41 -8.17 -8.13
CA ASN A 11 3.59 -6.95 -7.33
C ASN A 11 2.36 -6.03 -7.41
N LEU A 12 1.77 -5.88 -8.60
CA LEU A 12 0.51 -5.14 -8.77
C LEU A 12 -0.62 -5.76 -7.94
N HIS A 13 -0.75 -7.08 -7.93
CA HIS A 13 -1.75 -7.76 -7.10
C HIS A 13 -1.44 -7.74 -5.60
N SER A 14 -0.20 -7.47 -5.21
CA SER A 14 0.17 -7.25 -3.80
C SER A 14 -0.16 -5.83 -3.32
N ALA A 15 -0.41 -4.89 -4.24
CA ALA A 15 -0.79 -3.53 -3.89
C ALA A 15 -2.27 -3.43 -3.49
N ASN A 16 -2.58 -2.50 -2.57
CA ASN A 16 -3.93 -2.33 -2.03
C ASN A 16 -4.39 -0.88 -2.14
N ARG A 17 -5.32 -0.61 -3.05
CA ARG A 17 -5.87 0.72 -3.34
C ARG A 17 -6.52 1.38 -2.12
N ALA A 18 -7.23 0.61 -1.29
CA ALA A 18 -7.89 1.14 -0.09
C ALA A 18 -6.86 1.59 0.96
N ILE A 19 -5.75 0.85 1.09
CA ILE A 19 -4.63 1.25 1.96
C ILE A 19 -3.96 2.51 1.40
N MET A 20 -3.68 2.56 0.10
CA MET A 20 -3.09 3.75 -0.54
C MET A 20 -3.94 5.00 -0.29
N GLN A 21 -5.26 4.90 -0.40
CA GLN A 21 -6.19 5.99 -0.10
C GLN A 21 -6.14 6.44 1.37
N GLN A 22 -5.97 5.51 2.32
CA GLN A 22 -5.81 5.87 3.74
C GLN A 22 -4.54 6.69 3.99
N TYR A 23 -3.41 6.32 3.39
CA TYR A 23 -2.19 7.13 3.50
C TYR A 23 -2.33 8.47 2.77
N ALA A 24 -2.97 8.48 1.60
CA ALA A 24 -3.23 9.71 0.87
C ALA A 24 -4.10 10.69 1.67
N ALA A 25 -4.99 10.19 2.53
CA ALA A 25 -5.80 11.03 3.42
C ALA A 25 -4.97 11.86 4.42
N LEU A 26 -3.70 11.49 4.67
CA LEU A 26 -2.75 12.28 5.47
C LEU A 26 -2.20 13.51 4.72
N VAL A 27 -2.51 13.67 3.42
CA VAL A 27 -2.23 14.88 2.65
C VAL A 27 -3.36 15.87 2.89
N THR A 28 -3.00 17.03 3.45
CA THR A 28 -3.95 18.07 3.88
C THR A 28 -4.52 18.88 2.72
N ASP A 29 -3.78 19.00 1.62
CA ASP A 29 -4.26 19.61 0.38
C ASP A 29 -5.12 18.60 -0.40
N PRO A 30 -6.44 18.81 -0.51
CA PRO A 30 -7.33 17.88 -1.18
C PRO A 30 -7.14 17.87 -2.71
N GLU A 31 -6.77 18.98 -3.33
CA GLU A 31 -6.55 19.06 -4.79
C GLU A 31 -5.28 18.31 -5.18
N LEU A 32 -4.20 18.53 -4.42
CA LEU A 32 -2.95 17.79 -4.58
C LEU A 32 -3.17 16.29 -4.38
N ARG A 33 -3.86 15.91 -3.30
CA ARG A 33 -4.21 14.51 -3.01
C ARG A 33 -4.96 13.88 -4.17
N GLN A 34 -6.02 14.54 -4.66
CA GLN A 34 -6.86 14.02 -5.73
C GLN A 34 -6.06 13.86 -7.03
N THR A 35 -5.32 14.89 -7.43
CA THR A 35 -4.52 14.91 -8.65
C THR A 35 -3.56 13.73 -8.72
N PHE A 36 -2.81 13.47 -7.65
CA PHE A 36 -1.84 12.39 -7.63
C PHE A 36 -2.50 11.01 -7.46
N MET A 37 -3.55 10.89 -6.66
CA MET A 37 -4.24 9.61 -6.49
C MET A 37 -4.92 9.16 -7.78
N ASP A 38 -5.54 10.07 -8.54
CA ASP A 38 -6.14 9.74 -9.83
C ASP A 38 -5.09 9.28 -10.85
N LEU A 39 -3.97 9.99 -10.92
CA LEU A 39 -2.85 9.60 -11.78
C LEU A 39 -2.36 8.19 -11.44
N ILE A 40 -2.08 7.92 -10.16
CA ILE A 40 -1.56 6.62 -9.71
C ILE A 40 -2.57 5.49 -9.95
N LEU A 41 -3.83 5.69 -9.61
CA LEU A 41 -4.87 4.67 -9.75
C LEU A 41 -5.19 4.39 -11.23
N SER A 42 -5.19 5.42 -12.07
CA SER A 42 -5.38 5.24 -13.51
C SER A 42 -4.26 4.43 -14.15
N GLU A 43 -2.99 4.68 -13.79
CA GLU A 43 -1.85 3.89 -14.29
C GLU A 43 -1.87 2.47 -13.73
N PHE A 44 -2.26 2.29 -12.47
CA PHE A 44 -2.44 0.97 -11.86
C PHE A 44 -3.45 0.12 -12.64
N GLU A 45 -4.63 0.68 -12.94
CA GLU A 45 -5.68 -0.01 -13.69
C GLU A 45 -5.28 -0.27 -15.14
N ARG A 46 -4.65 0.70 -15.81
CA ARG A 46 -4.11 0.51 -17.17
C ARG A 46 -3.07 -0.60 -17.23
N THR A 47 -2.19 -0.69 -16.24
CA THR A 47 -1.16 -1.72 -16.20
C THR A 47 -1.75 -3.11 -15.96
N LEU A 48 -2.77 -3.23 -15.09
CA LEU A 48 -3.51 -4.48 -14.90
C LEU A 48 -4.16 -4.95 -16.21
N GLN A 49 -4.82 -4.05 -16.94
CA GLN A 49 -5.44 -4.39 -18.22
C GLN A 49 -4.41 -4.86 -19.25
N GLN A 50 -3.32 -4.11 -19.41
CA GLN A 50 -2.25 -4.45 -20.36
C GLN A 50 -1.61 -5.81 -20.06
N LEU A 51 -1.43 -6.16 -18.78
CA LEU A 51 -0.91 -7.46 -18.39
C LEU A 51 -1.91 -8.59 -18.62
N SER A 52 -3.20 -8.35 -18.37
CA SER A 52 -4.27 -9.31 -18.69
C SER A 52 -4.29 -9.60 -20.20
N ASP A 53 -4.18 -8.57 -21.04
CA ASP A 53 -4.15 -8.73 -22.49
C ASP A 53 -2.88 -9.47 -22.94
N LEU A 54 -1.73 -9.17 -22.33
CA LEU A 54 -0.46 -9.85 -22.62
C LEU A 54 -0.47 -11.33 -22.25
N PHE A 55 -1.15 -11.70 -21.15
CA PHE A 55 -1.17 -13.05 -20.64
C PHE A 55 -2.42 -13.88 -21.02
N ASP A 56 -3.25 -13.35 -21.91
CA ASP A 56 -4.52 -13.97 -22.36
C ASP A 56 -5.44 -14.32 -21.18
N GLY A 57 -5.61 -13.37 -20.26
CA GLY A 57 -6.52 -13.46 -19.12
C GLY A 57 -5.94 -12.99 -17.79
N GLY A 58 -6.83 -12.73 -16.83
CA GLY A 58 -6.50 -12.23 -15.50
C GLY A 58 -5.70 -13.22 -14.65
N MET A 59 -4.91 -12.68 -13.71
CA MET A 59 -4.11 -13.47 -12.77
C MET A 59 -4.98 -14.38 -11.88
N ASP A 60 -6.21 -13.97 -11.58
CA ASP A 60 -7.20 -14.73 -10.82
C ASP A 60 -7.59 -16.04 -11.49
N VAL A 61 -7.75 -16.03 -12.82
CA VAL A 61 -8.05 -17.23 -13.60
C VAL A 61 -6.79 -18.09 -13.79
N ARG A 62 -5.66 -17.46 -14.14
CA ARG A 62 -4.43 -18.19 -14.50
C ARG A 62 -3.65 -18.69 -13.29
N ARG A 63 -3.72 -17.99 -12.16
CA ARG A 63 -2.93 -18.26 -10.93
C ARG A 63 -3.77 -18.13 -9.64
N PRO A 64 -4.92 -18.83 -9.52
CA PRO A 64 -5.85 -18.67 -8.40
C PRO A 64 -5.22 -18.99 -7.03
N ARG A 65 -4.26 -19.92 -6.98
CA ARG A 65 -3.52 -20.24 -5.74
C ARG A 65 -2.67 -19.06 -5.26
N MET A 66 -2.11 -18.29 -6.17
CA MET A 66 -1.29 -17.11 -5.83
C MET A 66 -2.19 -16.01 -5.28
N ILE A 67 -3.31 -15.71 -5.95
CA ILE A 67 -4.29 -14.74 -5.43
C ILE A 67 -4.75 -15.13 -4.02
N LYS A 68 -5.15 -16.38 -3.81
CA LYS A 68 -5.54 -16.85 -2.47
C LYS A 68 -4.43 -16.63 -1.42
N THR A 69 -3.17 -16.83 -1.82
CA THR A 69 -2.02 -16.64 -0.92
C THR A 69 -1.81 -15.17 -0.57
N LEU A 70 -2.04 -14.26 -1.52
CA LEU A 70 -1.98 -12.81 -1.28
C LEU A 70 -3.12 -12.39 -0.35
N THR A 71 -4.36 -12.80 -0.65
CA THR A 71 -5.55 -12.37 0.09
C THR A 71 -5.59 -12.82 1.55
N ILE A 72 -4.94 -13.95 1.90
CA ILE A 72 -4.89 -14.42 3.30
C ILE A 72 -4.22 -13.40 4.23
N ARG A 73 -3.31 -12.58 3.70
CA ARG A 73 -2.56 -11.60 4.51
C ARG A 73 -3.21 -10.22 4.52
N ASP A 74 -4.16 -9.95 3.63
CA ASP A 74 -4.73 -8.63 3.44
C ASP A 74 -5.42 -8.08 4.68
N GLU A 75 -6.25 -8.89 5.35
CA GLU A 75 -7.02 -8.43 6.52
C GLU A 75 -6.12 -8.12 7.73
N PRO A 76 -5.19 -8.99 8.16
CA PRO A 76 -4.23 -8.63 9.20
C PRO A 76 -3.35 -7.43 8.84
N LEU A 77 -2.90 -7.34 7.59
CA LEU A 77 -2.10 -6.20 7.13
C LEU A 77 -2.89 -4.89 7.14
N ALA A 78 -4.16 -4.92 6.76
CA ALA A 78 -5.03 -3.74 6.76
C ALA A 78 -5.12 -3.12 8.16
N VAL A 79 -5.23 -3.94 9.21
CA VAL A 79 -5.25 -3.48 10.61
C VAL A 79 -3.92 -2.79 10.97
N LEU A 80 -2.78 -3.36 10.59
CA LEU A 80 -1.46 -2.77 10.85
C LEU A 80 -1.28 -1.44 10.12
N HIS A 81 -1.75 -1.35 8.87
CA HIS A 81 -1.71 -0.12 8.09
C HIS A 81 -2.62 0.96 8.69
N GLN A 82 -3.83 0.63 9.12
CA GLN A 82 -4.73 1.57 9.80
C GLN A 82 -4.09 2.15 11.07
N GLN A 83 -3.46 1.29 11.87
CA GLN A 83 -2.73 1.73 13.06
C GLN A 83 -1.55 2.65 12.71
N GLN A 84 -0.77 2.31 11.67
CA GLN A 84 0.33 3.16 11.22
C GLN A 84 -0.17 4.51 10.70
N VAL A 85 -1.26 4.56 9.93
CA VAL A 85 -1.84 5.81 9.43
C VAL A 85 -2.27 6.72 10.59
N ALA A 86 -2.94 6.17 11.60
CA ALA A 86 -3.33 6.92 12.79
C ALA A 86 -2.10 7.47 13.55
N LEU A 87 -1.09 6.62 13.81
CA LEU A 87 0.16 7.04 14.46
C LEU A 87 0.92 8.11 13.67
N LEU A 88 0.95 7.99 12.34
CA LEU A 88 1.59 8.98 11.47
C LEU A 88 0.85 10.32 11.49
N GLY A 89 -0.49 10.29 11.51
CA GLY A 89 -1.31 11.49 11.67
C GLY A 89 -0.98 12.21 12.97
N GLU A 90 -1.05 11.50 14.09
CA GLU A 90 -0.74 12.04 15.42
C GLU A 90 0.70 12.59 15.48
N TRP A 91 1.67 11.83 14.97
CA TRP A 91 3.06 12.27 14.94
C TRP A 91 3.25 13.55 14.12
N ARG A 92 2.65 13.65 12.94
CA ARG A 92 2.71 14.86 12.11
C ARG A 92 2.08 16.05 12.82
N GLU A 93 0.95 15.87 13.49
CA GLU A 93 0.30 16.93 14.28
C GLU A 93 1.22 17.47 15.38
N LYS A 94 1.89 16.58 16.13
CA LYS A 94 2.86 17.00 17.17
C LYS A 94 4.05 17.76 16.59
N VAL A 95 4.60 17.29 15.47
CA VAL A 95 5.70 17.98 14.78
C VAL A 95 5.25 19.36 14.29
N HIS A 96 4.05 19.48 13.70
CA HIS A 96 3.52 20.77 13.26
C HIS A 96 3.23 21.74 14.42
N ALA A 97 2.97 21.22 15.61
CA ALA A 97 2.78 21.99 16.83
C ALA A 97 4.10 22.32 17.58
N ASP A 98 5.26 21.98 17.02
CA ASP A 98 6.60 22.14 17.64
C ASP A 98 6.76 21.34 18.96
N ASP A 99 5.89 20.35 19.22
CA ASP A 99 5.93 19.46 20.38
C ASP A 99 6.77 18.21 20.08
N HIS A 100 8.07 18.44 19.88
CA HIS A 100 9.01 17.39 19.52
C HIS A 100 9.13 16.30 20.60
N ALA A 101 8.98 16.66 21.88
CA ALA A 101 9.04 15.70 22.97
C ALA A 101 7.90 14.68 22.90
N ALA A 102 6.66 15.10 22.58
CA ALA A 102 5.56 14.17 22.37
C ALA A 102 5.71 13.38 21.06
N ALA A 103 6.21 14.01 20.00
CA ALA A 103 6.47 13.32 18.73
C ALA A 103 7.49 12.17 18.91
N ASP A 104 8.57 12.41 19.67
CA ASP A 104 9.61 11.42 19.94
C ASP A 104 9.08 10.20 20.71
N GLN A 105 8.07 10.37 21.57
CA GLN A 105 7.43 9.27 22.28
C GLN A 105 6.63 8.33 21.35
N LEU A 106 6.22 8.80 20.17
CA LEU A 106 5.50 8.00 19.18
C LEU A 106 6.44 7.21 18.25
N LEU A 107 7.69 7.64 18.10
CA LEU A 107 8.66 7.03 17.18
C LEU A 107 8.85 5.51 17.40
N PRO A 108 8.98 4.98 18.63
CA PRO A 108 9.13 3.54 18.83
C PRO A 108 7.93 2.74 18.30
N LYS A 109 6.70 3.27 18.43
CA LYS A 109 5.49 2.62 17.92
C LYS A 109 5.43 2.66 16.39
N LEU A 110 5.82 3.77 15.77
CA LEU A 110 5.94 3.89 14.32
C LEU A 110 6.98 2.91 13.76
N LEU A 111 8.16 2.81 14.37
CA LEU A 111 9.20 1.86 13.96
C LEU A 111 8.73 0.41 14.11
N LEU A 112 8.00 0.09 15.19
CA LEU A 112 7.40 -1.23 15.36
C LEU A 112 6.39 -1.53 14.26
N SER A 113 5.53 -0.58 13.90
CA SER A 113 4.54 -0.78 12.84
C SER A 113 5.19 -0.96 11.47
N ILE A 114 6.28 -0.24 11.17
CA ILE A 114 7.09 -0.45 9.96
C ILE A 114 7.60 -1.89 9.89
N ASN A 115 8.20 -2.38 10.98
CA ASN A 115 8.72 -3.75 11.04
C ASN A 115 7.63 -4.80 10.89
N ALA A 116 6.47 -4.59 11.52
CA ALA A 116 5.32 -5.50 11.44
C ALA A 116 4.77 -5.59 10.01
N ILE A 117 4.59 -4.44 9.34
CA ILE A 117 4.13 -4.37 7.94
C ILE A 117 5.13 -5.04 7.00
N ALA A 118 6.42 -4.72 7.14
CA ALA A 118 7.48 -5.31 6.31
C ALA A 118 7.52 -6.84 6.42
N SER A 119 7.37 -7.37 7.64
CA SER A 119 7.31 -8.82 7.88
C SER A 119 6.09 -9.47 7.19
N GLY A 120 4.92 -8.81 7.23
CA GLY A 120 3.69 -9.33 6.62
C GLY A 120 3.67 -9.28 5.08
N LEU A 121 4.20 -8.20 4.49
CA LEU A 121 4.26 -8.02 3.03
C LEU A 121 5.26 -8.97 2.36
N ARG A 122 6.36 -9.32 3.04
CA ARG A 122 7.46 -10.13 2.50
C ARG A 122 8.08 -9.47 1.26
N THR A 123 8.16 -10.15 0.12
CA THR A 123 8.83 -9.66 -1.09
C THR A 123 7.86 -8.86 -1.95
N THR A 124 8.18 -7.59 -2.22
CA THR A 124 7.34 -6.67 -3.00
C THR A 124 8.04 -6.10 -4.25
N GLY A 125 9.30 -6.47 -4.51
CA GLY A 125 10.12 -5.96 -5.61
C GLY A 125 11.56 -6.45 -5.54
#